data_AF-A0A1V3IW64-F1
#
_entry.id   AF-A0A1V3IW64-F1
#
_cell.length_a   1.000
_cell.length_b   1.000
_cell.length_c   1.000
_cell.angle_alpha   90.00
_cell.angle_beta   90.00
_cell.angle_gamma   90.00
#
_symmetry.space_group_name_H-M   'P 1'
#
loop_
_entity.id
_entity.type
_entity.pdbx_description
1 polymer ?
#
loop_
_entity_poly.entity_id
_entity_poly.type
_entity_poly.pdbx_seq_one_letter_code
_entity_poly.pdbx_strand_id
1 'polypeptide(L)'
;MKKILKLFSMIGISTIMVGCAIETVPFESKKLNQEAQGISLVRETPYGCKVLGEVEGKDGIPAGETIPFQIIYNHATFLQAEEGAMNDARNEAAKVVGNSKKRTVLRVIDRNIYCHGGQCPPNLSDNNIVKAVKVRAQVFECDRR
;
A
#
# COMPACT_ATOMS: atom_id res chain seq x y z
N MET A 1 -28.04 50.36 -54.80
CA MET A 1 -28.83 49.12 -54.86
C MET A 1 -28.61 48.35 -53.56
N LYS A 2 -29.66 48.14 -52.77
CA LYS A 2 -29.70 47.36 -51.51
C LYS A 2 -30.39 46.02 -51.77
N LYS A 3 -29.92 44.94 -51.10
CA LYS A 3 -30.58 43.66 -50.69
C LYS A 3 -29.47 42.58 -50.61
N ILE A 4 -28.85 42.29 -49.44
CA ILE A 4 -29.24 41.41 -48.31
C ILE A 4 -29.48 39.93 -48.71
N LEU A 5 -28.85 39.03 -47.92
CA LEU A 5 -29.04 37.57 -47.72
C LEU A 5 -28.33 36.65 -48.73
N LYS A 6 -27.50 35.67 -48.34
CA LYS A 6 -27.62 34.64 -47.28
C LYS A 6 -26.21 34.27 -46.75
N LEU A 7 -25.88 34.46 -45.48
CA LEU A 7 -25.96 33.47 -44.39
C LEU A 7 -26.03 32.00 -44.82
N PHE A 8 -24.90 31.29 -44.83
CA PHE A 8 -24.86 29.85 -44.51
C PHE A 8 -23.60 29.53 -43.71
N SER A 9 -23.86 29.30 -42.42
CA SER A 9 -23.08 28.60 -41.42
C SER A 9 -22.16 27.51 -41.98
N MET A 10 -20.85 27.71 -41.84
CA MET A 10 -19.88 26.63 -41.69
C MET A 10 -19.32 26.71 -40.26
N ILE A 11 -20.15 26.33 -39.29
CA ILE A 11 -19.67 25.87 -38.00
C ILE A 11 -18.99 24.53 -38.28
N GLY A 12 -17.68 24.59 -38.57
CA GLY A 12 -16.83 23.41 -38.54
C GLY A 12 -16.90 22.86 -37.13
N ILE A 13 -17.60 21.73 -36.99
CA ILE A 13 -17.70 20.98 -35.75
C ILE A 13 -16.28 20.57 -35.38
N SER A 14 -15.65 21.34 -34.50
CA SER A 14 -14.49 20.91 -33.74
C SER A 14 -14.99 19.83 -32.79
N THR A 15 -15.05 18.58 -33.25
CA THR A 15 -15.12 17.43 -32.37
C THR A 15 -13.80 17.36 -31.61
N ILE A 16 -13.74 18.08 -30.49
CA ILE A 16 -12.73 17.84 -29.47
C ILE A 16 -13.03 16.43 -28.95
N MET A 17 -12.32 15.43 -29.48
CA MET A 17 -12.20 14.12 -28.86
C MET A 17 -11.42 14.34 -27.55
N VAL A 18 -12.09 14.83 -26.52
CA VAL A 18 -11.62 14.68 -25.14
C VAL A 18 -11.83 13.22 -24.79
N GLY A 19 -10.92 12.37 -25.27
CA GLY A 19 -10.78 11.03 -24.72
C GLY A 19 -10.49 11.21 -23.24
N CYS A 20 -11.40 10.74 -22.38
CA CYS A 20 -11.08 10.57 -20.96
C CYS A 20 -9.94 9.55 -20.90
N ALA A 21 -8.70 10.03 -20.83
CA ALA A 21 -7.55 9.18 -20.58
C ALA A 21 -7.71 8.69 -19.15
N ILE A 22 -8.15 7.44 -19.00
CA ILE A 22 -8.10 6.74 -17.72
C ILE A 22 -6.62 6.54 -17.41
N GLU A 23 -6.14 7.18 -16.35
CA GLU A 23 -4.78 7.04 -15.88
C GLU A 23 -4.71 5.78 -15.01
N THR A 24 -4.00 4.76 -15.50
CA THR A 24 -3.73 3.56 -14.71
C THR A 24 -2.44 3.76 -13.91
N VAL A 25 -2.55 3.68 -12.59
CA VAL A 25 -1.39 3.83 -11.69
C VAL A 25 -0.96 2.44 -11.25
N PRO A 26 0.31 2.03 -11.48
CA PRO A 26 0.80 0.76 -10.97
C PRO A 26 0.75 0.75 -9.45
N PHE A 27 0.38 -0.39 -8.86
CA PHE A 27 0.53 -0.56 -7.41
C PHE A 27 2.02 -0.52 -7.06
N GLU A 28 2.37 0.37 -6.13
CA GLU A 28 3.71 0.46 -5.55
C GLU A 28 3.62 0.11 -4.07
N SER A 29 4.38 -0.90 -3.64
CA SER A 29 4.43 -1.30 -2.25
C SER A 29 4.96 -0.17 -1.37
N LYS A 30 4.45 -0.08 -0.15
CA LYS A 30 4.98 0.83 0.88
C LYS A 30 6.47 0.60 1.10
N LYS A 31 7.21 1.70 1.06
CA LYS A 31 8.67 1.71 1.22
C LYS A 31 9.07 1.56 2.69
N LEU A 32 10.21 0.94 2.90
CA LEU A 32 10.86 0.89 4.21
C LEU A 32 11.54 2.24 4.50
N ASN A 33 11.21 2.85 5.64
CA ASN A 33 11.83 4.09 6.09
C ASN A 33 13.27 3.82 6.55
N GLN A 34 14.12 4.84 6.44
CA GLN A 34 15.52 4.73 6.85
C GLN A 34 15.68 4.32 8.32
N GLU A 35 14.84 4.87 9.20
CA GLU A 35 14.81 4.55 10.64
C GLU A 35 14.44 3.09 10.93
N ALA A 36 13.70 2.45 10.02
CA ALA A 36 13.22 1.08 10.16
C ALA A 36 14.20 0.02 9.60
N GLN A 37 15.27 0.43 8.90
CA GLN A 37 16.24 -0.49 8.29
C GLN A 37 16.96 -1.40 9.30
N GLY A 38 17.13 -0.93 10.54
CA GLY A 38 17.76 -1.69 11.62
C GLY A 38 16.86 -2.75 12.28
N ILE A 39 15.56 -2.78 11.94
CA ILE A 39 14.58 -3.64 12.61
C ILE A 39 14.54 -5.01 11.92
N SER A 40 15.06 -6.02 12.62
CA SER A 40 15.10 -7.39 12.10
C SER A 40 13.81 -8.15 12.40
N LEU A 41 13.41 -9.04 11.49
CA LEU A 41 12.31 -9.98 11.72
C LEU A 41 12.82 -11.24 12.43
N VAL A 42 12.03 -11.75 13.36
CA VAL A 42 12.28 -13.03 14.04
C VAL A 42 11.04 -13.92 13.96
N ARG A 43 11.26 -15.24 13.91
CA ARG A 43 10.17 -16.24 13.89
C ARG A 43 9.60 -16.49 15.28
N GLU A 44 10.46 -16.49 16.28
CA GLU A 44 10.13 -16.81 17.66
C GLU A 44 10.43 -15.62 18.58
N THR A 45 9.83 -15.66 19.77
CA THR A 45 10.07 -14.65 20.80
C THR A 45 11.53 -14.68 21.23
N PRO A 46 12.28 -13.57 21.08
CA PRO A 46 13.70 -13.55 21.35
C PRO A 46 13.98 -13.59 22.87
N TYR A 47 14.96 -14.39 23.28
CA TYR A 47 15.38 -14.48 24.69
C TYR A 47 16.10 -13.21 25.15
N GLY A 48 15.81 -12.77 26.38
CA GLY A 48 16.47 -11.62 26.99
C GLY A 48 16.09 -10.26 26.39
N CYS A 49 14.94 -10.17 25.72
CA CYS A 49 14.42 -8.92 25.18
C CYS A 49 13.16 -8.47 25.92
N LYS A 50 12.96 -7.16 26.01
CA LYS A 50 11.77 -6.55 26.57
C LYS A 50 10.72 -6.35 25.47
N VAL A 51 9.47 -6.71 25.75
CA VAL A 51 8.33 -6.38 24.88
C VAL A 51 8.05 -4.88 24.98
N LEU A 52 8.00 -4.19 23.84
CA LEU A 52 7.64 -2.78 23.77
C LEU A 52 6.15 -2.57 23.45
N GLY A 53 5.54 -3.51 22.72
CA GLY A 53 4.12 -3.43 22.35
C GLY A 53 3.83 -4.21 21.07
N GLU A 54 2.66 -3.94 20.49
CA GLU A 54 2.24 -4.47 19.19
C GLU A 54 2.07 -3.33 18.19
N VAL A 55 2.36 -3.63 16.92
CA VAL A 55 2.17 -2.73 15.80
C VAL A 55 1.42 -3.44 14.68
N GLU A 56 0.80 -2.64 13.83
CA GLU A 56 0.08 -3.10 12.66
C GLU A 56 0.69 -2.46 11.42
N GLY A 57 1.03 -3.29 10.44
CA GLY A 57 1.37 -2.85 9.10
C GLY A 57 0.30 -3.28 8.11
N LYS A 58 -0.02 -2.42 7.16
CA LYS A 58 -0.99 -2.71 6.11
C LYS A 58 -0.52 -2.15 4.79
N ASP A 59 -0.71 -2.93 3.73
CA ASP A 59 -0.56 -2.42 2.37
C ASP A 59 -1.57 -3.06 1.41
N GLY A 60 -1.83 -2.39 0.30
CA GLY A 60 -2.84 -2.77 -0.67
C GLY A 60 -3.48 -1.57 -1.34
N ILE A 61 -4.46 -1.83 -2.19
CA ILE A 61 -5.17 -0.79 -2.93
C ILE A 61 -6.02 0.03 -1.94
N PRO A 62 -5.91 1.37 -1.92
CA PRO A 62 -6.71 2.20 -1.04
C PRO A 62 -8.19 1.90 -1.23
N ALA A 63 -8.86 1.49 -0.16
CA ALA A 63 -10.31 1.35 -0.15
C ALA A 63 -10.91 2.66 0.35
N GLY A 64 -11.51 3.44 -0.56
CA GLY A 64 -12.29 4.63 -0.18
C GLY A 64 -11.54 5.96 -0.21
N GLU A 65 -10.36 6.04 -0.83
CA GLU A 65 -9.91 7.34 -1.29
C GLU A 65 -10.86 7.81 -2.38
N THR A 66 -11.19 9.10 -2.41
CA THR A 66 -11.94 9.69 -3.52
C THR A 66 -10.97 9.74 -4.69
N ILE A 67 -10.75 8.58 -5.30
CA ILE A 67 -9.96 8.45 -6.49
C ILE A 67 -10.70 9.33 -7.52
N PRO A 68 -10.04 10.31 -8.15
CA PRO A 68 -10.63 11.01 -9.28
C PRO A 68 -11.22 9.96 -10.22
N PHE A 69 -12.40 10.20 -10.80
CA PHE A 69 -13.14 9.23 -11.62
C PHE A 69 -12.31 8.60 -12.78
N GLN A 70 -11.11 9.10 -13.02
CA GLN A 70 -10.19 8.72 -14.09
C GLN A 70 -8.94 7.96 -13.61
N ILE A 71 -8.70 7.78 -12.30
CA ILE A 71 -7.54 7.00 -11.81
C ILE A 71 -7.98 5.58 -11.46
N ILE A 72 -7.32 4.57 -12.03
CA ILE A 72 -7.52 3.16 -11.70
C ILE A 72 -6.19 2.58 -11.24
N TYR A 73 -6.11 2.09 -10.01
CA TYR A 73 -4.93 1.34 -9.58
C TYR A 73 -4.88 -0.01 -10.27
N ASN A 74 -3.71 -0.37 -10.81
CA ASN A 74 -3.45 -1.75 -11.17
C ASN A 74 -3.49 -2.62 -9.91
N HIS A 75 -3.83 -3.89 -10.11
CA HIS A 75 -3.95 -4.85 -9.04
C HIS A 75 -2.64 -5.01 -8.25
N ALA A 76 -2.73 -5.14 -6.93
CA ALA A 76 -1.61 -5.55 -6.09
C ALA A 76 -1.48 -7.07 -6.12
N THR A 77 -0.29 -7.60 -6.40
CA THR A 77 -0.04 -9.02 -6.16
C THR A 77 0.12 -9.29 -4.67
N PHE A 78 -0.12 -10.53 -4.25
CA PHE A 78 0.04 -10.96 -2.87
C PHE A 78 1.45 -10.65 -2.35
N LEU A 79 2.48 -10.98 -3.12
CA LEU A 79 3.88 -10.72 -2.74
C LEU A 79 4.15 -9.23 -2.53
N GLN A 80 3.67 -8.38 -3.45
CA GLN A 80 3.87 -6.93 -3.35
C GLN A 80 3.17 -6.35 -2.11
N ALA A 81 1.90 -6.72 -1.89
CA ALA A 81 1.15 -6.26 -0.73
C ALA A 81 1.71 -6.81 0.59
N GLU A 82 2.23 -8.05 0.59
CA GLU A 82 2.90 -8.62 1.76
C GLU A 82 4.19 -7.87 2.08
N GLU A 83 5.05 -7.64 1.10
CA GLU A 83 6.30 -6.89 1.30
C GLU A 83 6.04 -5.49 1.86
N GLY A 84 5.07 -4.78 1.27
CA GLY A 84 4.69 -3.46 1.73
C GLY A 84 4.06 -3.45 3.13
N ALA A 85 3.21 -4.42 3.46
CA ALA A 85 2.64 -4.55 4.81
C ALA A 85 3.73 -4.86 5.85
N MET A 86 4.73 -5.65 5.48
CA MET A 86 5.90 -5.93 6.34
C MET A 86 6.78 -4.68 6.52
N ASN A 87 6.98 -3.88 5.48
CA ASN A 87 7.69 -2.60 5.57
C ASN A 87 6.95 -1.60 6.45
N ASP A 88 5.63 -1.48 6.28
CA ASP A 88 4.76 -0.64 7.11
C ASP A 88 4.82 -1.05 8.58
N ALA A 89 4.78 -2.36 8.88
CA ALA A 89 4.92 -2.85 10.25
C ALA A 89 6.27 -2.48 10.87
N ARG A 90 7.37 -2.53 10.10
CA ARG A 90 8.69 -2.06 10.56
C ARG A 90 8.72 -0.54 10.74
N ASN A 91 8.08 0.22 9.86
CA ASN A 91 7.97 1.67 9.98
C ASN A 91 7.22 2.07 11.26
N GLU A 92 6.11 1.41 11.57
CA GLU A 92 5.38 1.62 12.83
C GLU A 92 6.21 1.19 14.04
N ALA A 93 6.94 0.07 13.95
CA ALA A 93 7.85 -0.36 15.01
C ALA A 93 8.95 0.68 15.28
N ALA A 94 9.50 1.33 14.24
CA ALA A 94 10.48 2.40 14.40
C ALA A 94 9.91 3.60 15.17
N LYS A 95 8.64 3.95 14.93
CA LYS A 95 7.96 5.01 15.70
C LYS A 95 7.79 4.65 17.17
N VAL A 96 7.49 3.39 17.49
CA VAL A 96 7.35 2.89 18.87
C VAL A 96 8.68 2.91 19.61
N VAL A 97 9.76 2.52 18.93
CA VAL A 97 11.11 2.43 19.50
C VAL A 97 11.75 3.82 19.65
N GLY A 98 11.42 4.75 18.76
CA GLY A 98 12.04 6.07 18.68
C GLY A 98 13.57 5.97 18.50
N ASN A 99 14.30 6.80 19.23
CA ASN A 99 15.77 6.91 19.14
C ASN A 99 16.53 5.86 19.97
N SER A 100 15.93 4.70 20.25
CA SER A 100 16.61 3.68 21.04
C SER A 100 17.89 3.23 20.36
N LYS A 101 18.97 3.11 21.15
CA LYS A 101 20.23 2.54 20.71
C LYS A 101 20.20 1.01 20.76
N LYS A 102 19.20 0.39 21.37
CA LYS A 102 19.15 -1.07 21.54
C LYS A 102 18.73 -1.78 20.26
N ARG A 103 19.01 -3.08 20.19
CA ARG A 103 18.64 -3.88 19.02
C ARG A 103 17.12 -4.07 19.04
N THR A 104 16.44 -3.61 18.00
CA THR A 104 15.00 -3.83 17.85
C THR A 104 14.74 -5.03 16.96
N VAL A 105 13.83 -5.90 17.39
CA VAL A 105 13.33 -7.00 16.57
C VAL A 105 11.81 -7.04 16.57
N LEU A 106 11.27 -7.58 15.48
CA LEU A 106 9.84 -7.63 15.21
C LEU A 106 9.44 -9.08 14.94
N ARG A 107 8.39 -9.55 15.61
CA ARG A 107 7.82 -10.89 15.40
C ARG A 107 6.40 -10.77 14.86
N VAL A 108 6.12 -11.34 13.71
CA VAL A 108 4.74 -11.42 13.19
C VAL A 108 3.94 -12.40 14.04
N ILE A 109 2.78 -11.96 14.52
CA ILE A 109 1.87 -12.76 15.35
C ILE A 109 0.56 -13.09 14.64
N ASP A 110 0.15 -12.26 13.68
CA ASP A 110 -1.07 -12.46 12.91
C ASP A 110 -0.91 -11.87 11.50
N ARG A 111 -1.57 -12.48 10.53
CA ARG A 111 -1.56 -12.07 9.12
C ARG A 111 -2.94 -12.30 8.52
N ASN A 112 -3.54 -11.23 8.02
CA ASN A 112 -4.81 -11.27 7.32
C ASN A 112 -4.64 -10.82 5.87
N ILE A 113 -5.21 -11.59 4.95
CA ILE A 113 -5.14 -11.32 3.51
C ILE A 113 -6.55 -11.12 2.99
N TYR A 114 -6.78 -9.99 2.34
CA TYR A 114 -8.08 -9.56 1.85
C TYR A 114 -8.10 -9.60 0.32
N CYS A 115 -9.12 -10.24 -0.24
CA CYS A 115 -9.40 -10.33 -1.67
C CYS A 115 -10.67 -9.50 -1.99
N HIS A 116 -10.99 -9.35 -3.27
CA HIS A 116 -12.30 -8.81 -3.66
C HIS A 116 -13.41 -9.74 -3.12
N GLY A 117 -14.29 -9.19 -2.28
CA GLY A 117 -15.39 -9.94 -1.67
C GLY A 117 -15.13 -10.54 -0.30
N GLY A 118 -13.95 -10.36 0.32
CA GLY A 118 -13.71 -10.80 1.71
C GLY A 118 -12.28 -11.26 2.00
N GLN A 119 -12.14 -12.25 2.89
CA GLN A 119 -10.85 -12.92 3.12
C GLN A 119 -10.48 -13.79 1.92
N CYS A 120 -9.19 -13.83 1.60
CA CYS A 120 -8.68 -14.70 0.56
C CYS A 120 -8.69 -16.17 1.00
N PRO A 121 -8.70 -17.12 0.04
CA PRO A 121 -8.52 -18.54 0.36
C PRO A 121 -7.15 -18.81 0.99
N PRO A 122 -7.01 -19.91 1.75
CA PRO A 122 -5.70 -20.36 2.23
C PRO A 122 -4.80 -20.74 1.03
N ASN A 123 -3.48 -20.57 1.18
CA ASN A 123 -2.44 -20.88 0.18
C ASN A 123 -2.51 -20.05 -1.12
N LEU A 124 -2.46 -18.73 -0.99
CA LEU A 124 -2.26 -17.85 -2.15
C LEU A 124 -0.83 -18.00 -2.70
N SER A 125 -0.70 -18.00 -4.02
CA SER A 125 0.58 -17.83 -4.70
C SER A 125 0.95 -16.35 -4.74
N ASP A 126 2.26 -16.07 -4.82
CA ASP A 126 2.85 -14.74 -4.84
C ASP A 126 2.22 -13.79 -5.87
N ASN A 127 1.76 -14.34 -7.01
CA ASN A 127 1.18 -13.59 -8.12
C ASN A 127 -0.34 -13.39 -8.02
N ASN A 128 -1.00 -13.95 -7.01
CA ASN A 128 -2.44 -13.77 -6.84
C ASN A 128 -2.78 -12.30 -6.57
N ILE A 129 -3.85 -11.81 -7.20
CA ILE A 129 -4.36 -10.47 -6.96
C ILE A 129 -5.02 -10.40 -5.59
N VAL A 130 -4.61 -9.43 -4.78
CA VAL A 130 -5.19 -9.16 -3.46
C VAL A 130 -5.64 -7.70 -3.38
N LYS A 131 -6.60 -7.45 -2.49
CA LYS A 131 -7.03 -6.10 -2.14
C LYS A 131 -6.07 -5.47 -1.13
N ALA A 132 -5.72 -6.22 -0.08
CA ALA A 132 -4.81 -5.75 0.96
C ALA A 132 -4.24 -6.91 1.78
N VAL A 133 -3.08 -6.68 2.37
CA VAL A 133 -2.49 -7.50 3.42
C VAL A 133 -2.38 -6.66 4.69
N LYS A 134 -2.71 -7.26 5.83
CA LYS A 134 -2.58 -6.65 7.16
C LYS A 134 -1.79 -7.60 8.06
N VAL A 135 -0.68 -7.11 8.59
CA VAL A 135 0.23 -7.84 9.47
C VAL A 135 0.15 -7.21 10.86
N ARG A 136 0.00 -8.05 11.87
CA ARG A 136 0.20 -7.65 13.27
C ARG A 136 1.49 -8.25 13.77
N ALA A 137 2.28 -7.44 14.45
CA ALA A 137 3.58 -7.86 14.94
C ALA A 137 3.87 -7.30 16.32
N GLN A 138 4.61 -8.09 17.10
CA GLN A 138 5.09 -7.71 18.42
C GLN A 138 6.51 -7.14 18.32
N VAL A 139 6.72 -6.00 18.97
CA VAL A 139 7.99 -5.27 18.96
C VAL A 139 8.78 -5.60 20.22
N PHE A 140 10.06 -5.86 20.06
CA PHE A 140 10.98 -6.17 21.15
C PHE A 140 12.22 -5.29 21.09
N GLU A 141 12.70 -4.94 22.28
CA GLU A 141 13.97 -4.27 22.50
C GLU A 141 14.94 -5.23 23.21
N CYS A 142 16.05 -5.52 22.57
CA CYS A 142 17.07 -6.46 23.05
C CYS A 142 18.35 -5.70 23.41
N ASP A 143 19.00 -6.12 24.49
CA ASP A 143 20.34 -5.61 24.80
C ASP A 143 21.32 -6.01 23.69
N ARG A 144 22.23 -5.10 23.34
CA ARG A 144 23.31 -5.40 22.39
C ARG A 144 24.24 -6.42 23.06
N ARG A 145 24.26 -7.65 22.57
CA ARG A 145 25.38 -8.57 22.84
C ARG A 145 26.60 -8.11 22.06
#